data_AF-A0A0U2Q7B3-F1
#
_entry.id   AF-A0A0U2Q7B3-F1
#
_cell.length_a   1.000
_cell.length_b   1.000
_cell.length_c   1.000
_cell.angle_alpha   90.00
_cell.angle_beta   90.00
_cell.angle_gamma   90.00
#
_symmetry.space_group_name_H-M   'P 1'
#
loop_
_entity.id
_entity.type
_entity.pdbx_description
1 polymer ?
#
loop_
_entity_poly.entity_id
_entity_poly.type
_entity_poly.pdbx_seq_one_letter_code
_entity_poly.pdbx_strand_id
1 'polypeptide(L)'
;MNIYMTTGTYEFMKKMREKHADETMVLMQGENTTLLLHETEGKSIFQTPRRFEVVDGTGEFREKGFFVMNNIPVADEGRPVFEHRFKNRAGAIENEPGYVAFRVLRPLDSDTYVVLTEWESPAFYEKWKESQAFAKAHSEKPQEEAEKPRANIFSGSSYVTMYKAKPEEDA
;
A
#
# COMPACT_ATOMS: atom_id res chain seq x y z
N MET A 1 4.92 2.82 -14.23
CA MET A 1 3.62 2.49 -13.62
C MET A 1 3.33 3.46 -12.47
N ASN A 2 2.11 3.97 -12.36
CA ASN A 2 1.68 4.85 -11.27
C ASN A 2 0.42 4.28 -10.59
N ILE A 3 0.23 4.66 -9.33
CA ILE A 3 -1.02 4.41 -8.61
C ILE A 3 -1.62 5.74 -8.18
N TYR A 4 -2.93 5.84 -8.35
CA TYR A 4 -3.74 6.97 -7.97
C TYR A 4 -4.80 6.51 -6.97
N MET A 5 -5.01 7.30 -5.92
CA MET A 5 -6.02 7.01 -4.91
C MET A 5 -6.92 8.21 -4.70
N THR A 6 -8.23 7.98 -4.67
CA THR A 6 -9.22 8.98 -4.28
C THR A 6 -10.18 8.39 -3.25
N THR A 7 -10.80 9.25 -2.45
CA THR A 7 -11.81 8.87 -1.47
C THR A 7 -13.14 9.56 -1.75
N GLY A 8 -14.24 8.96 -1.29
CA GLY A 8 -15.57 9.52 -1.47
C GLY A 8 -16.66 8.57 -0.98
N THR A 9 -17.89 8.81 -1.44
CA THR A 9 -19.01 7.91 -1.14
C THR A 9 -18.89 6.64 -1.98
N TYR A 10 -19.35 5.52 -1.42
CA TYR A 10 -19.30 4.23 -2.11
C TYR A 10 -20.00 4.25 -3.47
N GLU A 11 -21.23 4.76 -3.51
CA GLU A 11 -22.03 4.81 -4.76
C GLU A 11 -21.36 5.62 -5.87
N PHE A 12 -20.70 6.73 -5.53
CA PHE A 12 -20.00 7.54 -6.52
C PHE A 12 -18.79 6.78 -7.09
N MET A 13 -18.01 6.15 -6.21
CA MET A 13 -16.82 5.41 -6.62
C MET A 13 -17.16 4.12 -7.39
N LYS A 14 -18.21 3.41 -6.97
CA LYS A 14 -18.75 2.26 -7.71
C LYS A 14 -19.12 2.62 -9.14
N LYS A 15 -19.90 3.69 -9.33
CA LYS A 15 -20.28 4.18 -10.67
C LYS A 15 -19.06 4.60 -11.49
N MET A 16 -18.05 5.18 -10.87
CA MET A 16 -16.81 5.55 -11.54
C MET A 16 -16.05 4.31 -12.04
N ARG A 17 -15.88 3.30 -11.19
CA ARG A 17 -15.27 2.01 -11.56
C ARG A 17 -16.05 1.32 -12.68
N GLU A 18 -17.38 1.26 -12.59
CA GLU A 18 -18.24 0.65 -13.62
C GLU A 18 -18.17 1.37 -14.98
N LYS A 19 -18.11 2.70 -14.98
CA LYS A 19 -18.01 3.51 -16.20
C LYS A 19 -16.66 3.32 -16.93
N HIS A 20 -15.64 2.92 -16.20
CA HIS A 20 -14.26 2.77 -16.67
C HIS A 20 -13.78 1.33 -16.43
N ALA A 21 -14.60 0.36 -16.83
CA ALA A 21 -14.35 -1.08 -16.60
C ALA A 21 -13.14 -1.65 -17.35
N ASP A 22 -12.59 -0.90 -18.31
CA ASP A 22 -11.35 -1.18 -19.03
C ASP A 22 -10.08 -0.77 -18.25
N GLU A 23 -10.22 0.06 -17.23
CA GLU A 23 -9.12 0.48 -16.36
C GLU A 23 -8.91 -0.50 -15.20
N THR A 24 -7.68 -0.58 -14.70
CA THR A 24 -7.36 -1.39 -13.53
C THR A 24 -7.69 -0.61 -12.26
N MET A 25 -8.91 -0.83 -11.73
CA MET A 25 -9.41 -0.16 -10.54
C MET A 25 -9.81 -1.13 -9.44
N VAL A 26 -9.62 -0.69 -8.19
CA VAL A 26 -9.99 -1.45 -7.00
C VAL A 26 -10.79 -0.56 -6.06
N LEU A 27 -12.08 -0.86 -5.90
CA LEU A 27 -12.95 -0.23 -4.91
C LEU A 27 -12.82 -0.97 -3.58
N MET A 28 -12.55 -0.23 -2.51
CA MET A 28 -12.37 -0.81 -1.18
C MET A 28 -12.98 0.08 -0.10
N GLN A 29 -13.59 -0.53 0.92
CA GLN A 29 -14.20 0.14 2.06
C GLN A 29 -13.38 -0.09 3.33
N GLY A 30 -12.96 1.01 3.95
CA GLY A 30 -12.42 1.03 5.31
C GLY A 30 -13.50 1.42 6.31
N GLU A 31 -13.11 1.55 7.58
CA GLU A 31 -14.05 1.83 8.67
C GLU A 31 -14.88 3.11 8.45
N ASN A 32 -14.23 4.19 7.99
CA ASN A 32 -14.86 5.51 7.83
C ASN A 32 -14.70 6.12 6.44
N THR A 33 -14.16 5.37 5.47
CA THR A 33 -13.86 5.91 4.15
C THR A 33 -13.94 4.84 3.07
N THR A 34 -14.44 5.21 1.90
CA THR A 34 -14.31 4.39 0.69
C THR A 34 -13.18 4.95 -0.14
N LEU A 35 -12.30 4.06 -0.60
CA LEU A 35 -11.16 4.38 -1.44
C LEU A 35 -11.34 3.69 -2.79
N LEU A 36 -11.05 4.43 -3.85
CA LEU A 36 -10.89 3.89 -5.19
C LEU A 36 -9.44 4.06 -5.62
N LEU A 37 -8.80 2.93 -5.91
CA LEU A 37 -7.44 2.84 -6.42
C LEU A 37 -7.50 2.69 -7.93
N HIS A 38 -6.60 3.35 -8.65
CA HIS A 38 -6.39 3.19 -10.08
C HIS A 38 -4.90 2.98 -10.36
N GLU A 39 -4.53 1.81 -10.90
CA GLU A 39 -3.17 1.46 -11.31
C GLU A 39 -3.05 1.56 -12.83
N THR A 40 -2.16 2.42 -13.34
CA THR A 40 -2.02 2.66 -14.78
C THR A 40 -0.66 3.23 -15.15
N GLU A 41 -0.22 2.99 -16.39
CA GLU A 41 0.93 3.68 -16.98
C GLU A 41 0.55 5.07 -17.53
N GLY A 42 -0.75 5.30 -17.73
CA GLY A 42 -1.29 6.53 -18.28
C GLY A 42 -1.63 7.62 -17.26
N LYS A 43 -2.50 8.53 -17.68
CA LYS A 43 -3.09 9.55 -16.80
C LYS A 43 -4.28 8.93 -16.06
N SER A 44 -4.43 9.29 -14.79
CA SER A 44 -5.63 8.92 -14.06
C SER A 44 -6.86 9.66 -14.55
N ILE A 45 -8.01 8.99 -14.47
CA ILE A 45 -9.33 9.60 -14.66
C ILE A 45 -9.80 10.42 -13.44
N PHE A 46 -9.13 10.29 -12.30
CA PHE A 46 -9.50 11.00 -11.08
C PHE A 46 -9.15 12.48 -11.20
N GLN A 47 -10.05 13.36 -10.75
CA GLN A 47 -9.85 14.81 -10.82
C GLN A 47 -8.82 15.31 -9.80
N THR A 48 -8.88 14.82 -8.56
CA THR A 48 -8.01 15.23 -7.46
C THR A 48 -7.42 14.03 -6.70
N PRO A 49 -6.62 13.17 -7.38
CA PRO A 49 -6.05 11.99 -6.74
C PRO A 49 -4.85 12.33 -5.86
N ARG A 50 -4.62 11.52 -4.83
CA ARG A 50 -3.26 11.29 -4.32
C ARG A 50 -2.49 10.49 -5.37
N ARG A 51 -1.28 10.94 -5.72
CA ARG A 51 -0.49 10.36 -6.79
C ARG A 51 0.76 9.66 -6.25
N PHE A 52 1.01 8.47 -6.76
CA PHE A 52 2.14 7.66 -6.36
C PHE A 52 2.84 7.04 -7.57
N GLU A 53 4.16 6.96 -7.46
CA GLU A 53 4.98 6.11 -8.32
C GLU A 53 5.19 4.75 -7.64
N VAL A 54 5.09 3.66 -8.41
CA VAL A 54 5.39 2.31 -7.91
C VAL A 54 6.90 2.09 -7.93
N VAL A 55 7.52 1.98 -6.75
CA VAL A 55 8.98 1.78 -6.60
C VAL A 55 9.36 0.30 -6.65
N ASP A 56 8.50 -0.55 -6.09
CA ASP A 56 8.62 -2.01 -6.10
C ASP A 56 7.21 -2.61 -6.01
N GLY A 57 7.02 -3.81 -6.53
CA GLY A 57 5.71 -4.46 -6.53
C GLY A 57 5.71 -5.86 -7.10
N THR A 58 4.82 -6.70 -6.57
CA THR A 58 4.59 -8.07 -7.04
C THR A 58 3.10 -8.40 -6.97
N GLY A 59 2.65 -9.35 -7.79
CA GLY A 59 1.25 -9.75 -7.87
C GLY A 59 0.34 -8.70 -8.53
N GLU A 60 -0.90 -9.12 -8.79
CA GLU A 60 -1.96 -8.30 -9.39
C GLU A 60 -3.07 -8.12 -8.36
N PHE A 61 -3.53 -6.89 -8.17
CA PHE A 61 -4.61 -6.63 -7.23
C PHE A 61 -5.91 -7.28 -7.69
N ARG A 62 -6.64 -7.87 -6.75
CA ARG A 62 -7.97 -8.45 -6.98
C ARG A 62 -8.97 -7.67 -6.13
N GLU A 63 -10.04 -7.20 -6.73
CA GLU A 63 -11.11 -6.48 -6.03
C GLU A 63 -12.00 -7.44 -5.20
N LYS A 64 -11.38 -8.34 -4.42
CA LYS A 64 -12.03 -9.37 -3.61
C LYS A 64 -11.37 -9.58 -2.25
N GLY A 65 -10.18 -9.01 -2.03
CA GLY A 65 -9.38 -9.25 -0.83
C GLY A 65 -9.55 -8.24 0.32
N PHE A 66 -8.62 -8.37 1.25
CA PHE A 66 -8.36 -7.48 2.36
C PHE A 66 -7.08 -6.69 2.10
N PHE A 67 -7.17 -5.36 2.17
CA PHE A 67 -6.08 -4.46 1.85
C PHE A 67 -5.56 -3.80 3.11
N VAL A 68 -4.24 -3.73 3.21
CA VAL A 68 -3.55 -3.05 4.30
C VAL A 68 -2.60 -2.04 3.70
N MET A 69 -2.69 -0.81 4.17
CA MET A 69 -1.81 0.29 3.82
C MET A 69 -1.06 0.73 5.06
N ASN A 70 0.24 0.46 5.09
CA ASN A 70 1.16 1.05 6.07
C ASN A 70 1.59 2.41 5.54
N ASN A 71 1.10 3.47 6.16
CA ASN A 71 1.39 4.86 5.82
C ASN A 71 2.60 5.31 6.63
N ILE A 72 3.69 5.68 5.95
CA ILE A 72 4.99 5.94 6.57
C ILE A 72 5.46 7.33 6.12
N PRO A 73 5.35 8.36 6.98
CA PRO A 73 5.93 9.68 6.72
C PRO A 73 7.46 9.59 6.69
N VAL A 74 8.08 9.94 5.56
CA VAL A 74 9.53 9.87 5.35
C VAL A 74 10.05 11.27 5.02
N ALA A 75 11.01 11.76 5.79
CA ALA A 75 11.67 13.04 5.52
C ALA A 75 12.39 13.00 4.16
N ASP A 76 12.50 14.15 3.49
CA ASP A 76 13.05 14.21 2.13
C ASP A 76 14.49 13.67 2.05
N GLU A 77 15.33 13.93 3.06
CA GLU A 77 16.67 13.36 3.16
C GLU A 77 16.70 11.85 3.43
N GLY A 78 15.61 11.31 3.98
CA GLY A 78 15.44 9.89 4.31
C GLY A 78 14.98 9.03 3.13
N ARG A 79 14.37 9.64 2.10
CA ARG A 79 13.79 8.91 0.95
C ARG A 79 14.76 7.94 0.27
N PRO A 80 16.01 8.31 -0.08
CA PRO A 80 16.92 7.39 -0.77
C PRO A 80 17.26 6.16 0.07
N VAL A 81 17.45 6.34 1.39
CA VAL A 81 17.75 5.26 2.32
C VAL A 81 16.54 4.34 2.48
N PHE A 82 15.36 4.92 2.64
CA PHE A 82 14.09 4.19 2.78
C PHE A 82 13.84 3.28 1.56
N GLU A 83 13.95 3.84 0.35
CA GLU A 83 13.73 3.07 -0.88
C GLU A 83 14.78 2.00 -1.10
N HIS A 84 16.04 2.27 -0.75
CA HIS A 84 17.10 1.27 -0.82
C HIS A 84 16.77 0.05 0.06
N ARG A 85 16.24 0.27 1.27
CA ARG A 85 15.83 -0.84 2.17
C ARG A 85 14.71 -1.67 1.55
N PHE A 86 13.70 -1.05 0.96
CA PHE A 86 12.59 -1.78 0.33
C PHE A 86 13.01 -2.55 -0.91
N LYS A 87 13.89 -2.00 -1.76
CA LYS A 87 14.43 -2.72 -2.92
C LYS A 87 15.26 -3.95 -2.56
N ASN A 88 15.85 -3.96 -1.37
CA ASN A 88 16.64 -5.08 -0.84
C ASN A 88 15.88 -5.90 0.20
N ARG A 89 14.55 -5.78 0.28
CA ARG A 89 13.75 -6.54 1.24
C ARG A 89 13.86 -8.04 0.94
N ALA A 90 13.71 -8.85 1.96
CA ALA A 90 13.88 -10.31 1.88
C ALA A 90 12.88 -11.04 0.94
N GLY A 91 11.85 -10.37 0.41
CA GLY A 91 10.86 -11.00 -0.47
C GLY A 91 10.10 -12.17 0.18
N ALA A 92 9.94 -12.13 1.50
CA ALA A 92 9.35 -13.25 2.25
C ALA A 92 7.82 -13.23 2.22
N ILE A 93 7.21 -12.05 2.08
CA ILE A 93 5.75 -11.87 2.12
C ILE A 93 5.06 -12.59 0.96
N GLU A 94 5.71 -12.72 -0.19
CA GLU A 94 5.18 -13.40 -1.38
C GLU A 94 4.94 -14.90 -1.17
N ASN A 95 5.61 -15.50 -0.19
CA ASN A 95 5.50 -16.94 0.10
C ASN A 95 4.51 -17.23 1.23
N GLU A 96 3.86 -16.20 1.78
CA GLU A 96 2.95 -16.35 2.92
C GLU A 96 1.56 -16.79 2.46
N PRO A 97 0.87 -17.68 3.20
CA PRO A 97 -0.47 -18.12 2.85
C PRO A 97 -1.45 -16.94 2.71
N GLY A 98 -2.23 -16.95 1.62
CA GLY A 98 -3.24 -15.94 1.34
C GLY A 98 -2.68 -14.59 0.89
N TYR A 99 -1.39 -14.50 0.55
CA TYR A 99 -0.81 -13.35 -0.14
C TYR A 99 -1.42 -13.18 -1.54
N VAL A 100 -1.72 -11.94 -1.93
CA VAL A 100 -2.25 -11.62 -3.27
C VAL A 100 -1.32 -10.66 -4.02
N ALA A 101 -1.05 -9.49 -3.45
CA ALA A 101 -0.28 -8.44 -4.11
C ALA A 101 0.40 -7.50 -3.12
N PHE A 102 1.45 -6.82 -3.60
CA PHE A 102 2.27 -5.89 -2.84
C PHE A 102 2.71 -4.71 -3.71
N ARG A 103 2.74 -3.50 -3.15
CA ARG A 103 3.34 -2.31 -3.76
C ARG A 103 4.04 -1.45 -2.71
N VAL A 104 5.18 -0.88 -3.10
CA VAL A 104 5.81 0.27 -2.41
C VAL A 104 5.52 1.52 -3.23
N LEU A 105 4.81 2.46 -2.62
CA LEU A 105 4.30 3.64 -3.29
C LEU A 105 5.04 4.88 -2.79
N ARG A 106 5.81 5.51 -3.69
CA ARG A 106 6.44 6.81 -3.46
C ARG A 106 5.41 7.92 -3.70
N PRO A 107 5.16 8.80 -2.73
CA PRO A 107 4.24 9.92 -2.91
C PRO A 107 4.87 10.98 -3.81
N LEU A 108 4.08 11.52 -4.75
CA LEU A 108 4.51 12.63 -5.61
C LEU A 108 4.13 14.01 -5.06
N ASP A 109 3.11 14.08 -4.20
CA ASP A 109 2.53 15.32 -3.66
C ASP A 109 2.64 15.44 -2.13
N SER A 110 3.29 14.48 -1.47
CA SER A 110 3.46 14.44 -0.01
C SER A 110 4.78 13.75 0.36
N ASP A 111 4.99 13.54 1.66
CA ASP A 111 6.11 12.81 2.26
C ASP A 111 5.73 11.42 2.79
N THR A 112 4.43 11.10 2.84
CA THR A 112 3.93 9.80 3.30
C THR A 112 3.96 8.72 2.22
N TYR A 113 4.90 7.79 2.35
CA TYR A 113 4.93 6.54 1.58
C TYR A 113 3.79 5.62 1.99
N VAL A 114 3.37 4.76 1.07
CA VAL A 114 2.40 3.71 1.34
C VAL A 114 2.99 2.37 0.94
N VAL A 115 3.09 1.46 1.90
CA VAL A 115 3.29 0.04 1.62
C VAL A 115 1.93 -0.61 1.60
N LEU A 116 1.47 -1.00 0.41
CA LEU A 116 0.15 -1.57 0.17
C LEU A 116 0.29 -3.08 -0.03
N THR A 117 -0.44 -3.86 0.76
CA THR A 117 -0.57 -5.31 0.59
C THR A 117 -2.02 -5.71 0.44
N GLU A 118 -2.28 -6.67 -0.43
CA GLU A 118 -3.55 -7.38 -0.52
C GLU A 118 -3.41 -8.83 -0.04
N TRP A 119 -4.41 -9.27 0.70
CA TRP A 119 -4.55 -10.61 1.25
C TRP A 119 -5.91 -11.19 0.88
N GLU A 120 -6.02 -12.51 0.74
CA GLU A 120 -7.31 -13.17 0.49
C GLU A 120 -8.33 -12.92 1.61
N SER A 121 -7.86 -12.77 2.85
CA SER A 121 -8.71 -12.43 3.99
C SER A 121 -7.93 -11.75 5.11
N PRO A 122 -8.63 -11.06 6.05
CA PRO A 122 -7.99 -10.48 7.23
C PRO A 122 -7.24 -11.52 8.07
N ALA A 123 -7.71 -12.77 8.12
CA ALA A 123 -7.09 -13.82 8.92
C ALA A 123 -5.69 -14.20 8.42
N PHE A 124 -5.42 -14.10 7.11
CA PHE A 124 -4.10 -14.34 6.55
C PHE A 124 -3.12 -13.21 6.90
N TYR A 125 -3.57 -11.97 6.84
CA TYR A 125 -2.79 -10.82 7.29
C TYR A 125 -2.43 -10.90 8.78
N GLU A 126 -3.39 -11.25 9.64
CA GLU A 126 -3.12 -11.40 11.08
C GLU A 126 -2.09 -12.50 11.35
N LYS A 127 -2.21 -13.66 10.70
CA LYS A 127 -1.21 -14.73 10.81
C LYS A 127 0.17 -14.30 10.32
N TRP A 128 0.24 -13.53 9.23
CA TRP A 128 1.51 -13.00 8.74
C TRP A 128 2.15 -12.04 9.74
N LYS A 129 1.39 -11.11 10.32
CA LYS A 129 1.91 -10.20 11.36
C LYS A 129 2.49 -10.93 12.56
N GLU A 130 1.89 -12.06 12.95
CA GLU A 130 2.36 -12.92 14.03
C GLU A 130 3.56 -13.79 13.62
N SER A 131 3.88 -13.85 12.32
CA SER A 131 4.93 -14.71 11.78
C SER A 131 6.34 -14.15 12.02
N GLN A 132 7.32 -15.05 12.06
CA GLN A 132 8.73 -14.64 12.13
C GLN A 132 9.18 -13.83 10.89
N ALA A 133 8.48 -13.92 9.76
CA ALA A 133 8.79 -13.13 8.57
C ALA A 133 8.46 -11.65 8.80
N PHE A 134 7.32 -11.35 9.45
CA PHE A 134 7.01 -9.99 9.88
C PHE A 134 8.01 -9.48 10.89
N ALA A 135 8.34 -10.32 11.89
CA ALA A 135 9.36 -9.99 12.87
C ALA A 135 10.70 -9.66 12.20
N LYS A 136 11.18 -10.45 11.23
CA LYS A 136 12.43 -10.16 10.49
C LYS A 136 12.36 -8.92 9.61
N ALA A 137 11.21 -8.68 8.98
CA ALA A 137 11.00 -7.51 8.11
C ALA A 137 10.86 -6.20 8.91
N HIS A 138 10.46 -6.27 10.20
CA HIS A 138 10.26 -5.12 11.07
C HIS A 138 11.21 -5.09 12.29
N SER A 139 12.10 -6.07 12.44
CA SER A 139 13.16 -6.11 13.45
C SER A 139 14.36 -5.33 12.93
N GLU A 140 14.24 -4.02 12.82
CA GLU A 140 15.43 -3.18 12.79
C GLU A 140 15.92 -3.00 14.24
N LYS A 141 16.70 -3.97 14.73
CA LYS A 141 17.86 -3.58 15.53
C LYS A 141 19.02 -3.48 14.55
N PRO A 142 19.46 -2.26 14.18
CA PRO A 142 20.74 -2.10 13.51
C PRO A 142 21.81 -2.60 14.48
N GLN A 143 22.57 -3.61 14.05
CA GLN A 143 23.83 -3.95 14.70
C GLN A 143 24.72 -2.70 14.70
N GLU A 144 25.33 -2.46 15.86
CA GLU A 144 26.18 -1.32 16.16
C GLU A 144 27.26 -1.09 15.09
N GLU A 145 27.15 0.00 14.34
CA GLU A 145 28.30 0.70 13.79
C GLU A 145 28.17 2.20 14.10
N ALA A 146 29.28 2.75 14.57
CA ALA A 146 29.40 3.98 15.30
C ALA A 146 29.12 5.26 14.47
N GLU A 147 28.61 6.27 15.17
CA GLU A 147 28.84 7.70 14.91
C GLU A 147 28.50 8.25 13.51
N LYS A 148 27.20 8.37 13.19
CA LYS A 148 26.68 9.47 12.36
C LYS A 148 25.42 10.05 13.00
N PRO A 149 25.21 11.39 12.95
CA PRO A 149 23.98 11.98 13.43
C PRO A 149 22.83 11.37 12.61
N ARG A 150 21.88 10.74 13.30
CA ARG A 150 20.72 10.12 12.69
C ARG A 150 19.97 11.19 11.90
N ALA A 151 20.05 11.15 10.58
CA ALA A 151 19.02 11.78 9.76
C ALA A 151 17.72 11.14 10.23
N ASN A 152 16.78 11.95 10.70
CA ASN A 152 15.52 11.44 11.21
C ASN A 152 14.71 11.00 9.98
N ILE A 153 14.93 9.76 9.54
CA ILE A 153 14.36 9.21 8.28
C ILE A 153 12.85 9.41 8.24
N PHE A 154 12.20 9.40 9.40
CA PHE A 154 10.76 9.59 9.54
C PHE A 154 10.41 11.03 9.92
N SER A 155 9.51 11.64 9.17
CA SER A 155 8.96 12.98 9.43
C SER A 155 7.78 12.97 10.41
N GLY A 156 7.27 11.78 10.77
CA GLY A 156 6.14 11.59 11.68
C GLY A 156 5.88 10.13 12.03
N SER A 157 4.86 9.87 12.84
CA SER A 157 4.47 8.51 13.23
C SER A 157 3.78 7.76 12.10
N SER A 158 4.22 6.53 11.83
CA SER A 158 3.54 5.63 10.90
C SER A 158 2.17 5.19 11.43
N TYR A 159 1.23 4.94 10.53
CA TYR A 159 -0.10 4.45 10.87
C TYR A 159 -0.64 3.47 9.82
N VAL A 160 -1.51 2.56 10.25
CA VAL A 160 -2.08 1.51 9.39
C VAL A 160 -3.53 1.84 9.08
N THR A 161 -3.91 1.76 7.80
CA THR A 161 -5.31 1.80 7.37
C THR A 161 -5.67 0.51 6.67
N MET A 162 -6.84 -0.04 6.99
CA MET A 162 -7.30 -1.34 6.50
C MET A 162 -8.59 -1.17 5.72
N TYR A 163 -8.72 -1.92 4.63
CA TYR A 163 -9.88 -1.88 3.74
C TYR A 163 -10.28 -3.30 3.33
N LYS A 164 -11.53 -3.47 2.94
CA LYS A 164 -12.05 -4.69 2.32
C LYS A 164 -12.64 -4.32 0.97
N ALA A 165 -12.37 -5.11 -0.07
CA ALA A 165 -13.25 -5.08 -1.22
C ALA A 165 -14.64 -5.53 -0.76
N LYS A 166 -15.70 -4.81 -1.15
CA LYS A 166 -17.06 -5.27 -0.87
C LYS A 166 -17.29 -6.51 -1.74
N PRO A 167 -17.81 -7.63 -1.20
CA PRO A 167 -18.31 -8.69 -2.06
C PRO A 167 -19.32 -8.09 -3.03
N GLU A 168 -19.28 -8.46 -4.31
CA GLU A 168 -20.45 -8.28 -5.17
C GLU A 168 -21.61 -8.92 -4.42
N GLU A 169 -22.60 -8.10 -4.03
CA GLU A 169 -23.88 -8.64 -3.59
C GLU A 169 -24.40 -9.42 -4.79
N ASP A 170 -24.37 -10.75 -4.71
CA ASP A 170 -24.98 -11.62 -5.72
C ASP A 170 -26.39 -11.08 -6.01
N ALA A 171 -26.58 -10.62 -7.24
CA ALA A 171 -27.85 -10.11 -7.74
C ALA A 171 -28.85 -11.24 -7.96
#